data_AF-A0A7I8BJF5-F1
#
_entry.id   AF-A0A7I8BJF5-F1
#
_cell.length_a   1.000
_cell.length_b   1.000
_cell.length_c   1.000
_cell.angle_alpha   90.00
_cell.angle_beta   90.00
_cell.angle_gamma   90.00
#
_symmetry.space_group_name_H-M   'P 1'
#
loop_
_entity.id
_entity.type
_entity.pdbx_description
1 polymer ?
#
loop_
_entity_poly.entity_id
_entity_poly.type
_entity_poly.pdbx_seq_one_letter_code
_entity_poly.pdbx_strand_id
1 'polypeptide(L)'
;MREAQKHPVDFAGHFVMASWGCGAGCVMAAAIDAPTGAVTMLPFTVSDWPLDVTEPLSYRKDSSLLVIRGSRSEKGNGTYYYDFGGKAFRLLKAIEE
;
A
#
# COMPACT_ATOMS: atom_id res chain seq x y z
N MET A 1 21.54 -13.79 11.52
CA MET A 1 20.43 -13.13 10.80
C MET A 1 19.67 -12.24 11.78
N ARG A 2 20.00 -10.95 11.88
CA ARG A 2 19.37 -9.97 12.79
C ARG A 2 19.37 -8.58 12.15
N GLU A 3 18.72 -8.42 10.99
CA GLU A 3 18.61 -7.11 10.32
C GLU A 3 17.18 -6.87 9.79
N ALA A 4 16.16 -7.47 10.41
CA ALA A 4 14.75 -7.22 10.06
C ALA A 4 13.94 -6.53 11.17
N GLN A 5 14.53 -6.25 12.34
CA GLN A 5 13.82 -5.70 13.52
C GLN A 5 13.88 -4.17 13.65
N LYS A 6 14.32 -3.44 12.62
CA LYS A 6 14.56 -1.97 12.71
C LYS A 6 13.59 -1.10 11.93
N HIS A 7 12.51 -1.66 11.38
CA HIS A 7 11.43 -0.82 10.88
C HIS A 7 10.33 -0.78 11.94
N PRO A 8 10.06 0.38 12.57
CA PRO A 8 8.89 0.51 13.42
C PRO A 8 7.65 0.11 12.61
N VAL A 9 6.74 -0.57 13.26
CA VAL A 9 5.44 -0.94 12.69
C VAL A 9 4.74 0.32 12.20
N ASP A 10 4.64 0.47 10.88
CA ASP A 10 4.12 1.68 10.23
C ASP A 10 2.72 1.46 9.64
N PHE A 11 2.11 0.29 9.86
CA PHE A 11 0.77 -0.03 9.38
C PHE A 11 0.00 -0.97 10.32
N ALA A 12 -1.28 -0.68 10.58
CA ALA A 12 -2.17 -1.48 11.42
C ALA A 12 -1.56 -1.93 12.77
N GLY A 13 -0.67 -1.11 13.35
CA GLY A 13 0.03 -1.35 14.62
C GLY A 13 1.05 -2.49 14.63
N HIS A 14 0.96 -3.49 13.74
CA HIS A 14 1.81 -4.70 13.74
C HIS A 14 2.46 -5.02 12.38
N PHE A 15 2.14 -4.25 11.34
CA PHE A 15 2.60 -4.47 9.98
C PHE A 15 3.55 -3.36 9.55
N VAL A 16 4.42 -3.71 8.60
CA VAL A 16 5.31 -2.79 7.89
C VAL A 16 4.81 -2.71 6.46
N MET A 17 4.50 -1.50 5.98
CA MET A 17 4.14 -1.31 4.59
C MET A 17 5.42 -1.07 3.78
N ALA A 18 5.63 -1.88 2.75
CA ALA A 18 6.73 -1.72 1.81
C ALA A 18 6.17 -1.39 0.43
N SER A 19 6.78 -0.42 -0.24
CA SER A 19 6.46 -0.10 -1.64
C SER A 19 7.72 0.01 -2.47
N TRP A 20 7.67 -0.44 -3.71
CA TRP A 20 8.79 -0.39 -4.65
C TRP A 20 8.28 -0.20 -6.08
N GLY A 21 9.12 0.36 -6.94
CA GLY A 21 8.80 0.52 -8.35
C GLY A 21 8.69 -0.84 -9.06
N CYS A 22 7.68 -1.02 -9.91
CA CYS A 22 7.59 -2.16 -10.83
C CYS A 22 8.28 -1.90 -12.19
N GLY A 23 8.75 -0.68 -12.43
CA GLY A 23 9.26 -0.23 -13.74
C GLY A 23 8.23 0.62 -14.47
N ALA A 24 8.63 1.31 -15.55
CA ALA A 24 7.72 2.09 -16.42
C ALA A 24 6.76 3.07 -15.71
N GLY A 25 7.14 3.66 -14.58
CA GLY A 25 6.29 4.62 -13.85
C GLY A 25 5.17 3.99 -13.02
N CYS A 26 5.28 2.70 -12.66
CA CYS A 26 4.36 2.04 -11.74
C CYS A 26 5.02 1.66 -10.41
N VAL A 27 4.21 1.53 -9.36
CA VAL A 27 4.60 1.03 -8.03
C VAL A 27 3.77 -0.18 -7.61
N MET A 28 4.41 -1.04 -6.82
CA MET A 28 3.80 -2.14 -6.09
C MET A 28 3.94 -1.87 -4.60
N ALA A 29 3.02 -2.40 -3.80
CA ALA A 29 3.15 -2.37 -2.35
C ALA A 29 2.67 -3.66 -1.69
N ALA A 30 3.19 -3.91 -0.50
CA ALA A 30 2.87 -5.07 0.32
C ALA A 30 2.88 -4.71 1.80
N ALA A 31 1.98 -5.34 2.56
CA ALA A 31 2.00 -5.32 4.01
C ALA A 31 2.75 -6.55 4.52
N ILE A 32 3.76 -6.34 5.36
CA ILE A 32 4.61 -7.37 5.95
C ILE A 32 4.28 -7.44 7.44
N ASP A 33 3.85 -8.60 7.93
CA ASP A 33 3.65 -8.87 9.34
C ASP A 33 5.03 -8.90 10.04
N ALA A 34 5.27 -7.97 10.97
CA ALA A 34 6.57 -7.86 11.65
C ALA A 34 6.86 -9.07 12.57
N PRO A 35 5.89 -9.58 13.36
CA PRO A 35 6.06 -10.82 14.12
C PRO A 35 6.31 -12.09 13.28
N THR A 36 5.54 -12.30 12.21
CA THR A 36 5.55 -13.60 11.49
C THR A 36 6.34 -13.59 10.18
N GLY A 37 6.59 -12.41 9.63
CA GLY A 37 7.16 -12.24 8.29
C GLY A 37 6.17 -12.53 7.16
N ALA A 38 4.88 -12.73 7.45
CA ALA A 38 3.86 -12.95 6.43
C ALA A 38 3.70 -11.72 5.53
N VAL A 39 3.82 -11.91 4.21
CA VAL A 39 3.71 -10.83 3.23
C VAL A 39 2.36 -10.91 2.53
N THR A 40 1.61 -9.82 2.57
CA THR A 40 0.38 -9.65 1.78
C THR A 40 0.60 -8.55 0.75
N MET A 41 0.77 -8.96 -0.50
CA MET A 41 0.93 -8.03 -1.62
C MET A 41 -0.42 -7.45 -2.07
N LEU A 42 -0.40 -6.21 -2.57
CA LEU A 42 -1.52 -5.70 -3.36
C LEU A 42 -1.68 -6.54 -4.64
N PRO A 43 -2.91 -6.90 -5.03
CA PRO A 43 -3.16 -7.70 -6.23
C PRO A 43 -3.11 -6.86 -7.53
N PHE A 44 -2.68 -5.61 -7.46
CA PHE A 44 -2.61 -4.67 -8.58
C PHE A 44 -1.40 -3.73 -8.43
N THR A 45 -0.92 -3.21 -9.55
CA THR A 45 0.04 -2.12 -9.60
C THR A 45 -0.69 -0.78 -9.53
N VAL A 46 0.00 0.25 -9.08
CA VAL A 46 -0.48 1.63 -9.14
C VAL A 46 0.38 2.37 -10.16
N SER A 47 -0.24 3.08 -11.09
CA SER A 47 0.41 3.92 -12.12
C SER A 47 -0.31 5.26 -12.23
N ASP A 48 0.17 6.17 -13.07
CA ASP A 48 -0.55 7.39 -13.46
C ASP A 48 -1.11 8.21 -12.28
N TRP A 49 -0.34 8.32 -11.20
CA TRP A 49 -0.68 9.24 -10.12
C TRP A 49 -0.32 10.68 -10.51
N PRO A 50 -1.03 11.67 -9.96
CA PRO A 50 -0.74 13.08 -10.24
C PRO A 50 0.72 13.45 -9.92
N LEU A 51 1.33 14.34 -10.73
CA LEU A 51 2.73 14.73 -10.57
C LEU A 51 3.02 15.44 -9.23
N ASP A 52 2.00 16.02 -8.60
CA ASP A 52 2.06 16.63 -7.28
C ASP A 52 2.02 15.59 -6.13
N VAL A 53 1.73 14.32 -6.44
CA VAL A 53 1.73 13.22 -5.49
C VAL A 53 3.11 12.56 -5.49
N THR A 54 3.91 12.85 -4.45
CA THR A 54 5.24 12.23 -4.26
C THR A 54 5.14 10.74 -3.93
N GLU A 55 4.15 10.37 -3.11
CA GLU A 55 3.89 8.98 -2.71
C GLU A 55 2.44 8.61 -3.05
N PRO A 56 2.20 7.75 -4.05
CA PRO A 56 0.85 7.35 -4.45
C PRO A 56 0.14 6.49 -3.40
N LEU A 57 0.87 6.01 -2.39
CA LEU A 57 0.35 5.22 -1.27
C LEU A 57 0.49 6.03 0.02
N SER A 58 -0.63 6.27 0.70
CA SER A 58 -0.64 6.90 2.03
C SER A 58 -1.24 5.95 3.05
N TYR A 59 -0.54 5.75 4.16
CA TYR A 59 -0.94 4.86 5.25
C TYR A 59 -0.47 5.44 6.58
N ARG A 60 -0.97 4.89 7.69
CA ARG A 60 -0.61 5.33 9.05
C ARG A 60 -0.33 4.15 9.95
N LYS A 61 0.63 4.32 10.87
CA LYS A 61 0.99 3.32 11.88
C LYS A 61 -0.19 2.87 12.75
N ASP A 62 -1.08 3.79 13.08
CA ASP A 62 -2.22 3.59 13.95
C ASP A 62 -3.51 3.29 13.17
N SER A 63 -3.41 3.00 11.87
CA SER A 63 -4.56 2.71 11.01
C SER A 63 -4.31 1.52 10.09
N SER A 64 -5.36 0.73 9.88
CA SER A 64 -5.41 -0.29 8.81
C SER A 64 -5.80 0.30 7.45
N LEU A 65 -5.97 1.63 7.37
CA LEU A 65 -6.37 2.32 6.16
C LEU A 65 -5.16 2.56 5.25
N LEU A 66 -5.24 2.02 4.04
CA LEU A 66 -4.35 2.31 2.93
C LEU A 66 -5.10 3.16 1.90
N VAL A 67 -4.56 4.32 1.59
CA VAL A 67 -5.07 5.22 0.55
C VAL A 67 -4.15 5.11 -0.66
N ILE A 68 -4.74 4.90 -1.83
CA ILE A 68 -4.03 4.77 -3.09
C ILE A 68 -4.55 5.84 -4.04
N ARG A 69 -3.64 6.58 -4.67
CA ARG A 69 -3.95 7.62 -5.67
C ARG A 69 -3.33 7.24 -7.01
N GLY A 70 -4.10 7.36 -8.08
CA GLY A 70 -3.69 7.05 -9.45
C GLY A 70 -4.54 5.94 -10.08
N SER A 71 -3.99 5.29 -11.09
CA SER A 71 -4.62 4.19 -11.81
C SER A 71 -4.25 2.85 -11.19
N ARG A 72 -5.23 1.94 -11.04
CA ARG A 72 -4.98 0.58 -10.55
C ARG A 72 -4.88 -0.34 -11.76
N SER A 73 -3.70 -0.90 -12.02
CA SER A 73 -3.47 -1.77 -13.19
C SER A 73 -3.94 -1.10 -14.49
N GLU A 74 -3.60 0.19 -14.68
CA GLU A 74 -3.98 1.00 -15.84
C GLU A 74 -5.51 1.14 -16.03
N LYS A 75 -6.30 0.90 -14.97
CA LYS A 75 -7.77 1.00 -14.99
C LYS A 75 -8.30 1.94 -13.91
N GLY A 76 -9.17 2.84 -14.34
CA GLY A 76 -9.70 3.93 -13.52
C GLY A 76 -8.59 4.90 -13.12
N ASN A 77 -8.95 6.11 -12.70
CA ASN A 77 -8.00 7.03 -12.08
C ASN A 77 -8.72 7.74 -10.94
N GLY A 78 -8.10 7.78 -9.76
CA GLY A 78 -8.73 8.40 -8.62
C GLY A 78 -8.09 8.02 -7.30
N THR A 79 -8.86 8.20 -6.22
CA THR A 79 -8.46 7.88 -4.86
C THR A 79 -9.23 6.68 -4.33
N TYR A 80 -8.51 5.64 -3.94
CA TYR A 80 -9.06 4.39 -3.42
C TYR A 80 -8.66 4.20 -1.97
N TYR A 81 -9.63 3.87 -1.13
CA TYR A 81 -9.47 3.63 0.29
C TYR A 81 -9.64 2.14 0.55
N TYR A 82 -8.60 1.51 1.07
CA TYR A 82 -8.56 0.10 1.40
C TYR A 82 -8.38 -0.09 2.91
N ASP A 83 -9.15 -1.00 3.48
CA ASP A 83 -8.98 -1.48 4.84
C ASP A 83 -8.23 -2.82 4.83
N PHE A 84 -7.16 -2.91 5.59
CA PHE A 84 -6.35 -4.11 5.67
C PHE A 84 -6.71 -4.96 6.89
N GLY A 85 -7.24 -6.16 6.64
CA GLY A 85 -7.62 -7.11 7.68
C GLY A 85 -6.52 -8.12 8.06
N GLY A 86 -5.26 -7.86 7.73
CA GLY A 86 -4.13 -8.78 8.01
C GLY A 86 -3.85 -9.82 6.93
N LYS A 87 -4.84 -10.16 6.09
CA LYS A 87 -4.68 -11.14 4.98
C LYS A 87 -5.12 -10.63 3.61
N ALA A 88 -5.92 -9.57 3.59
CA ALA A 88 -6.47 -9.00 2.36
C ALA A 88 -6.74 -7.51 2.54
N PHE A 89 -6.61 -6.77 1.43
CA PHE A 89 -7.02 -5.38 1.32
C PHE A 89 -8.47 -5.34 0.81
N ARG A 90 -9.37 -4.81 1.63
CA ARG A 90 -10.79 -4.65 1.28
C ARG A 90 -11.03 -3.22 0.85
N LEU A 91 -11.55 -3.02 -0.36
CA LEU A 91 -11.94 -1.70 -0.82
C LEU A 91 -13.11 -1.18 0.05
N LEU A 92 -12.90 -0.06 0.74
CA LEU A 92 -13.93 0.65 1.48
C LEU A 92 -14.65 1.66 0.59
N LYS A 93 -13.86 2.42 -0.19
CA LYS A 93 -14.37 3.51 -1.03
C LYS A 93 -13.47 3.73 -2.22
N ALA A 94 -14.07 3.99 -3.38
CA ALA A 94 -13.39 4.49 -4.57
C ALA A 94 -13.99 5.86 -4.90
N ILE A 95 -13.13 6.83 -5.18
CA ILE A 95 -13.48 8.15 -5.69
C ILE A 95 -12.71 8.27 -7.00
N GLU A 96 -13.39 7.94 -8.10
CA GLU A 96 -12.87 8.05 -9.46
C GLU A 96 -13.30 9.41 -10.04
N GLU A 97 -12.41 10.04 -10.84
CA GLU A 97 -12.71 11.28 -11.59
C GLU A 97 -13.30 10.99 -12.97
#